data_AF-A0A4Y2HJU0-F1
#
_entry.id   AF-A0A4Y2HJU0-F1
#
_cell.length_a   1.000
_cell.length_b   1.000
_cell.length_c   1.000
_cell.angle_alpha   90.00
_cell.angle_beta   90.00
_cell.angle_gamma   90.00
#
_symmetry.space_group_name_H-M   'P 1'
#
loop_
_entity.id
_entity.type
_entity.pdbx_description
1 polymer ?
#
loop_
_entity_poly.entity_id
_entity_poly.type
_entity_poly.pdbx_seq_one_letter_code
_entity_poly.pdbx_strand_id
1 'polypeptide(L)'
;MVKSILLVEEKRISRTESEDVTQEERALHTKNYQTQRRRKAREEVDKEARRRSRQKGDKVLQLRQLTVPESLQQNEVSERMNQTLINTTRCLLIKSGLGPKFWAEAVSTATYLRKKRPSAAISGSIPERIWSGK
;
A
#
# COMPACT_ATOMS: atom_id res chain seq x y z
N MET A 1 -56.05 21.01 10.74
CA MET A 1 -55.55 19.72 10.23
C MET A 1 -54.14 19.83 9.62
N VAL A 2 -53.87 20.77 8.71
CA VAL A 2 -52.55 20.91 8.03
C VAL A 2 -51.37 21.25 8.97
N LYS A 3 -51.56 22.14 9.96
CA LYS A 3 -50.51 22.48 10.96
C LYS A 3 -50.04 21.28 11.79
N SER A 4 -50.94 20.31 12.05
CA SER A 4 -50.65 19.11 12.84
C SER A 4 -49.77 18.12 12.09
N ILE A 5 -49.92 18.04 10.77
CA ILE A 5 -49.16 17.13 9.90
C ILE A 5 -47.72 17.62 9.75
N LEU A 6 -47.51 18.92 9.54
CA LEU A 6 -46.17 19.52 9.42
C LEU A 6 -45.35 19.34 10.71
N LEU A 7 -45.96 19.56 11.88
CA LEU A 7 -45.31 19.34 13.17
C LEU A 7 -44.90 17.88 13.43
N VAL A 8 -45.63 16.92 12.84
CA VAL A 8 -45.29 15.49 12.94
C VAL A 8 -44.15 15.12 11.99
N GLU A 9 -44.16 15.65 10.77
CA GLU A 9 -43.06 15.49 9.79
C GLU A 9 -41.76 16.09 10.30
N GLU A 10 -41.79 17.31 10.86
CA GLU A 10 -40.61 18.00 11.38
C GLU A 10 -40.00 17.27 12.60
N LYS A 11 -40.85 16.71 13.47
CA LYS A 11 -40.42 15.82 14.57
C LYS A 11 -39.87 14.48 14.08
N ARG A 12 -40.30 14.01 12.91
CA ARG A 12 -39.81 12.76 12.30
C ARG A 12 -38.44 12.97 11.66
N ILE A 13 -38.27 14.07 10.93
CA ILE A 13 -37.00 14.46 10.28
C ILE A 13 -35.90 14.71 11.31
N SER A 14 -36.19 15.46 12.37
CA SER A 14 -35.23 15.69 13.47
C SER A 14 -34.82 14.40 14.21
N ARG A 15 -35.74 13.45 14.35
CA ARG A 15 -35.43 12.13 14.92
C ARG A 15 -34.56 11.28 14.00
N THR A 16 -34.82 11.30 12.69
CA THR A 16 -33.97 10.57 11.73
C THR A 16 -32.59 11.20 11.60
N GLU A 17 -32.47 12.53 11.60
CA GLU A 17 -31.17 13.22 11.56
C GLU A 17 -30.32 12.93 12.80
N SER A 18 -30.93 12.88 14.00
CA SER A 18 -30.21 12.53 15.22
C SER A 18 -29.78 11.05 15.27
N GLU A 19 -30.58 10.14 14.73
CA GLU A 19 -30.24 8.73 14.57
C GLU A 19 -29.13 8.51 13.53
N ASP A 20 -29.13 9.26 12.42
CA ASP A 20 -28.09 9.22 11.39
C ASP A 20 -26.75 9.78 11.89
N VAL A 21 -26.77 10.91 12.62
CA VAL A 21 -25.56 11.50 13.24
C VAL A 21 -24.92 10.51 14.23
N THR A 22 -25.73 9.82 15.04
CA THR A 22 -25.19 8.80 15.97
C THR A 22 -24.69 7.54 15.27
N GLN A 23 -25.23 7.17 14.10
CA GLN A 23 -24.66 6.10 13.27
C GLN A 23 -23.32 6.51 12.64
N GLU A 24 -23.22 7.75 12.16
CA GLU A 24 -21.99 8.29 11.58
C GLU A 24 -20.86 8.37 12.62
N GLU A 25 -21.16 8.81 13.84
CA GLU A 25 -20.21 8.82 14.96
C GLU A 25 -19.71 7.40 15.32
N ARG A 26 -20.60 6.40 15.34
CA ARG A 26 -20.24 4.99 15.56
C ARG A 26 -19.37 4.45 14.43
N ALA A 27 -19.67 4.81 13.18
CA ALA A 27 -18.86 4.45 12.02
C ALA A 27 -17.47 5.11 12.08
N LEU A 28 -17.39 6.37 12.50
CA LEU A 28 -16.12 7.10 12.68
C LEU A 28 -15.29 6.49 13.82
N HIS A 29 -15.92 6.15 14.96
CA HIS A 29 -15.25 5.46 16.07
C HIS A 29 -14.66 4.12 15.62
N THR A 30 -15.41 3.36 14.83
CA THR A 30 -14.96 2.08 14.27
C THR A 30 -13.81 2.26 13.29
N LYS A 31 -13.90 3.24 12.37
CA LYS A 31 -12.81 3.60 11.45
C LYS A 31 -11.54 4.05 12.20
N ASN A 32 -11.69 4.83 13.26
CA ASN A 32 -10.59 5.28 14.10
C ASN A 32 -9.92 4.10 14.83
N TYR A 33 -10.70 3.20 15.41
CA TYR A 33 -10.19 1.97 16.03
C TYR A 33 -9.40 1.11 15.04
N GLN A 34 -9.97 0.88 13.84
CA GLN A 34 -9.29 0.13 12.78
C GLN A 34 -8.00 0.82 12.33
N THR A 35 -8.01 2.15 12.22
CA THR A 35 -6.83 2.95 11.85
C THR A 35 -5.74 2.88 12.93
N GLN A 36 -6.11 2.99 14.20
CA GLN A 36 -5.19 2.83 15.33
C GLN A 36 -4.58 1.41 15.36
N ARG A 37 -5.40 0.37 15.13
CA ARG A 37 -4.93 -1.02 15.03
C ARG A 37 -3.93 -1.19 13.88
N ARG A 38 -4.21 -0.63 12.70
CA ARG A 38 -3.30 -0.65 11.54
C ARG A 38 -1.98 0.07 11.83
N ARG A 39 -2.03 1.22 12.52
CA ARG A 39 -0.84 1.98 12.94
C ARG A 39 0.04 1.16 13.89
N LYS A 40 -0.56 0.57 14.93
CA LYS A 40 0.14 -0.28 15.89
C LYS A 40 0.78 -1.51 15.22
N ALA A 41 0.05 -2.16 14.31
CA ALA A 41 0.58 -3.30 13.56
C ALA A 41 1.81 -2.92 12.70
N ARG A 42 1.78 -1.75 12.05
CA ARG A 42 2.94 -1.25 11.29
C ARG A 42 4.16 -0.98 12.17
N GLU A 43 3.93 -0.40 13.35
CA GLU A 43 4.99 -0.11 14.32
C GLU A 43 5.65 -1.39 14.84
N GLU A 44 4.86 -2.43 15.12
CA GLU A 44 5.38 -3.73 15.53
C GLU A 44 6.20 -4.42 14.43
N VAL A 45 5.80 -4.27 13.16
CA VAL A 45 6.58 -4.77 12.02
C VAL A 45 7.93 -4.05 11.89
N ASP A 46 7.99 -2.73 12.11
CA ASP A 46 9.26 -1.98 12.10
C ASP A 46 10.16 -2.37 13.29
N LYS A 47 9.58 -2.54 14.48
CA LYS A 47 10.32 -3.03 15.66
C LYS A 47 10.90 -4.43 15.41
N GLU A 48 10.13 -5.32 14.80
CA GLU A 48 10.58 -6.68 14.49
C GLU A 48 11.68 -6.69 13.42
N ALA A 49 11.59 -5.81 12.42
CA ALA A 49 12.67 -5.61 11.46
C ALA A 49 13.97 -5.14 12.13
N ARG A 50 13.88 -4.24 13.12
CA ARG A 50 15.03 -3.80 13.93
C ARG A 50 15.66 -4.94 14.72
N ARG A 51 14.85 -5.80 15.34
CA ARG A 51 15.35 -6.98 16.08
C ARG A 51 16.11 -7.94 15.17
N ARG A 52 15.54 -8.24 13.99
CA ARG A 52 16.19 -9.11 13.01
C ARG A 52 17.53 -8.59 12.51
N SER A 53 17.66 -7.29 12.26
CA SER A 53 18.95 -6.70 11.84
C SER A 53 20.02 -6.75 12.94
N ARG A 54 19.63 -6.52 14.21
CA ARG A 54 20.54 -6.67 15.35
C ARG A 54 21.03 -8.11 15.53
N GLN A 55 20.15 -9.10 15.32
CA GLN A 55 20.49 -10.50 15.46
C GLN A 55 21.38 -11.02 14.32
N LYS A 56 21.32 -10.39 13.13
CA LYS A 56 22.08 -10.81 11.96
C LYS A 56 23.54 -10.35 11.96
N GLY A 57 23.97 -9.56 12.95
CA GLY A 57 25.38 -9.19 13.13
C GLY A 57 25.97 -8.46 11.92
N ASP A 58 25.26 -7.44 11.40
CA ASP A 58 25.77 -6.62 10.30
C ASP A 58 26.99 -5.81 10.77
N LYS A 59 28.20 -6.36 10.55
CA LYS A 59 29.50 -5.68 10.68
C LYS A 59 29.70 -4.64 9.57
N VAL A 60 28.71 -3.79 9.32
CA VAL A 60 28.91 -2.50 8.66
C VAL A 60 27.86 -1.58 9.25
N LEU A 61 28.30 -0.67 10.14
CA LEU A 61 27.61 0.59 10.40
C LEU A 61 27.67 1.45 9.12
N GLN A 62 27.15 0.93 8.01
CA GLN A 62 26.61 1.76 6.97
C GLN A 62 25.39 2.34 7.66
N LEU A 63 25.52 3.59 8.09
CA LEU A 63 24.44 4.42 8.60
C LEU A 63 23.13 3.91 7.99
N ARG A 64 22.27 3.29 8.80
CA ARG A 64 20.88 3.07 8.40
C ARG A 64 20.31 4.47 8.28
N GLN A 65 20.49 5.08 7.12
CA GLN A 65 19.83 6.30 6.69
C GLN A 65 18.36 5.90 6.68
N LEU A 66 17.69 6.09 7.82
CA LEU A 66 16.25 6.03 7.87
C LEU A 66 15.81 7.19 6.98
N THR A 67 15.51 6.89 5.72
CA THR A 67 14.81 7.82 4.85
C THR A 67 13.59 8.28 5.64
N VAL A 68 13.47 9.59 5.83
CA VAL A 68 12.29 10.21 6.43
C VAL A 68 11.08 9.62 5.70
N PRO A 69 10.02 9.15 6.40
CA PRO A 69 8.78 8.79 5.73
C PRO A 69 8.37 10.00 4.88
N GLU A 70 8.23 9.82 3.56
CA GLU A 70 8.00 10.91 2.59
C GLU A 70 9.24 11.74 2.18
N SER A 71 10.46 11.25 2.37
CA SER A 71 11.66 11.76 1.68
C SER A 71 11.56 11.44 0.18
N LEU A 72 10.97 12.36 -0.57
CA LEU A 72 10.64 12.20 -1.98
C LEU A 72 11.86 11.98 -2.87
N GLN A 73 13.00 12.62 -2.60
CA GLN A 73 14.19 12.47 -3.46
C GLN A 73 14.93 11.14 -3.31
N GLN A 74 14.98 10.54 -2.11
CA GLN A 74 15.79 9.32 -1.90
C GLN A 74 15.03 8.03 -2.25
N ASN A 75 13.69 8.03 -2.17
CA ASN A 75 12.86 6.86 -2.50
C ASN A 75 12.29 6.89 -3.92
N GLU A 76 12.51 7.97 -4.68
CA GLU A 76 11.87 8.16 -5.98
C GLU A 76 12.14 7.02 -6.98
N VAL A 77 13.37 6.50 -7.00
CA VAL A 77 13.78 5.42 -7.91
C VAL A 77 13.11 4.10 -7.55
N SER A 78 13.04 3.78 -6.25
CA SER A 78 12.39 2.56 -5.78
C SER A 78 10.87 2.64 -5.94
N GLU A 79 10.27 3.81 -5.68
CA GLU A 79 8.85 4.07 -5.89
C GLU A 79 8.44 3.94 -7.36
N ARG A 80 9.18 4.55 -8.30
CA ARG A 80 8.94 4.40 -9.74
C ARG A 80 9.05 2.94 -10.20
N MET A 81 10.02 2.20 -9.68
CA MET A 81 10.18 0.79 -10.00
C MET A 81 9.02 -0.05 -9.45
N ASN A 82 8.60 0.19 -8.21
CA ASN A 82 7.47 -0.49 -7.59
C ASN A 82 6.18 -0.23 -8.37
N GLN A 83 5.94 1.01 -8.80
CA GLN A 83 4.79 1.35 -9.63
C GLN A 83 4.84 0.62 -10.98
N THR A 84 6.01 0.55 -11.62
CA THR A 84 6.17 -0.16 -12.89
C THR A 84 5.86 -1.65 -12.74
N LEU A 85 6.32 -2.28 -11.66
CA LEU A 85 6.05 -3.70 -11.39
C LEU A 85 4.56 -3.96 -11.13
N ILE A 86 3.90 -3.11 -10.34
CA ILE A 86 2.46 -3.21 -10.09
C ILE A 86 1.67 -3.05 -11.39
N ASN A 87 2.01 -2.05 -12.21
CA ASN A 87 1.36 -1.83 -13.50
C ASN A 87 1.54 -3.04 -14.43
N THR A 88 2.76 -3.57 -14.52
CA THR A 88 3.05 -4.77 -15.34
C THR A 88 2.27 -5.98 -14.84
N THR A 89 2.20 -6.19 -13.52
CA THR A 89 1.43 -7.27 -12.89
C THR A 89 -0.06 -7.16 -13.24
N ARG A 90 -0.64 -5.97 -13.12
CA ARG A 90 -2.04 -5.72 -13.52
C ARG A 90 -2.27 -6.03 -14.99
N CYS A 91 -1.39 -5.56 -15.88
CA CYS A 91 -1.47 -5.86 -17.30
C CYS A 91 -1.39 -7.37 -17.59
N LEU A 92 -0.52 -8.10 -16.89
CA LEU A 92 -0.41 -9.56 -17.04
C LEU A 92 -1.70 -10.27 -16.61
N LEU A 93 -2.30 -9.87 -15.50
CA LEU A 93 -3.56 -10.44 -15.02
C LEU A 93 -4.73 -10.13 -15.97
N ILE A 94 -4.84 -8.89 -16.43
CA ILE A 94 -5.88 -8.48 -17.40
C ILE A 94 -5.71 -9.25 -18.71
N LYS A 95 -4.48 -9.32 -19.25
CA LYS A 95 -4.21 -10.01 -20.52
C LYS A 95 -4.42 -11.52 -20.45
N SER A 96 -4.16 -12.12 -19.29
CA SER A 96 -4.34 -13.57 -19.10
C SER A 96 -5.77 -13.95 -18.69
N GLY A 97 -6.63 -12.98 -18.36
CA GLY A 97 -7.97 -13.24 -17.82
C GLY A 97 -7.95 -13.87 -16.42
N LEU A 98 -6.82 -13.80 -15.72
CA LEU A 98 -6.62 -14.44 -14.43
C LEU A 98 -7.05 -13.52 -13.27
N GLY A 99 -7.70 -14.13 -12.28
CA GLY A 99 -8.12 -13.42 -11.07
C GLY A 99 -6.96 -13.05 -10.13
N PRO A 100 -7.24 -12.25 -9.09
CA PRO A 100 -6.24 -11.77 -8.13
C PRO A 100 -5.55 -12.87 -7.31
N LYS A 101 -6.05 -14.12 -7.37
CA LYS A 101 -5.41 -15.29 -6.75
C LYS A 101 -4.00 -15.54 -7.32
N PHE A 102 -3.78 -15.19 -8.59
CA PHE A 102 -2.50 -15.37 -9.29
C PHE A 102 -1.56 -14.17 -9.18
N TRP A 103 -1.80 -13.26 -8.22
CA TRP A 103 -1.00 -12.05 -8.07
C TRP A 103 0.47 -12.36 -7.80
N ALA A 104 0.76 -13.39 -7.00
CA ALA A 104 2.14 -13.78 -6.68
C ALA A 104 2.91 -14.22 -7.93
N GLU A 105 2.29 -15.05 -8.77
CA GLU A 105 2.83 -15.56 -10.03
C GLU A 105 2.97 -14.44 -11.07
N ALA A 106 1.99 -13.55 -11.14
CA ALA A 106 2.03 -12.39 -12.03
C ALA A 106 3.15 -11.42 -11.64
N VAL A 107 3.35 -11.16 -10.34
CA VAL A 107 4.47 -10.34 -9.85
C VAL A 107 5.81 -11.03 -10.15
N SER A 108 5.93 -12.32 -9.87
CA SER A 108 7.14 -13.10 -10.19
C SER A 108 7.49 -12.99 -11.68
N THR A 109 6.50 -13.18 -12.55
CA THR A 109 6.65 -13.05 -14.00
C THR A 109 7.03 -11.63 -14.41
N ALA A 110 6.39 -10.60 -13.85
CA ALA A 110 6.74 -9.20 -14.11
C ALA A 110 8.20 -8.88 -13.73
N THR A 111 8.66 -9.38 -12.58
CA THR A 111 10.06 -9.20 -12.15
C THR A 111 11.03 -9.96 -13.05
N TYR A 112 10.69 -11.18 -13.46
CA TYR A 112 11.50 -11.97 -14.38
C TYR A 112 11.68 -11.26 -15.72
N LEU A 113 10.58 -10.79 -16.32
CA LEU A 113 10.60 -10.03 -17.57
C LEU A 113 11.45 -8.76 -17.44
N ARG A 114 11.34 -8.05 -16.33
CA ARG A 114 12.13 -6.83 -16.09
C ARG A 114 13.62 -7.11 -15.99
N LYS A 115 14.02 -8.19 -15.31
CA LYS A 115 15.43 -8.59 -15.15
C LYS A 115 16.06 -9.07 -16.45
N LYS A 116 15.26 -9.68 -17.34
CA LYS A 116 15.71 -10.28 -18.60
C LYS A 116 15.62 -9.36 -19.80
N ARG A 117 14.86 -8.26 -19.72
CA ARG A 117 14.71 -7.33 -20.84
C ARG A 117 15.95 -6.44 -20.99
N PRO A 118 16.46 -6.28 -22.22
CA PRO A 118 17.50 -5.30 -22.48
C PRO A 118 17.01 -3.91 -22.10
N SER A 119 17.82 -3.15 -21.39
CA SER A 119 17.44 -1.82 -20.91
C SER A 119 18.34 -0.76 -21.56
N ALA A 120 17.72 0.28 -22.12
CA ALA A 120 18.43 1.40 -22.73
C ALA A 120 19.36 2.11 -21.73
N ALA A 121 18.99 2.13 -20.44
CA ALA A 121 19.81 2.71 -19.38
C ALA A 121 21.16 1.99 -19.17
N ILE A 122 21.30 0.78 -19.70
CA ILE A 122 22.54 -0.02 -19.66
C ILE A 122 22.97 -0.41 -21.08
N SER A 123 22.79 0.50 -22.04
CA SER A 123 23.20 0.35 -23.44
C SER A 123 22.64 -0.91 -24.11
N GLY A 124 21.40 -1.29 -23.76
CA GLY A 124 20.74 -2.47 -24.30
C GLY A 124 21.22 -3.80 -23.70
N SER A 125 22.06 -3.77 -22.67
CA SER A 125 22.45 -4.98 -21.93
C SER A 125 21.30 -5.51 -21.08
N ILE A 126 21.42 -6.76 -20.62
CA ILE A 126 20.43 -7.40 -19.75
C ILE A 126 20.81 -7.13 -18.27
N PRO A 127 19.91 -6.54 -17.45
CA PRO A 127 20.23 -6.17 -16.07
C PRO A 127 20.78 -7.34 -15.22
N GLU A 128 20.20 -8.52 -15.36
CA GLU A 128 20.65 -9.71 -14.63
C GLU A 128 22.06 -10.14 -15.00
N ARG A 129 22.47 -9.97 -16.25
CA ARG A 129 23.81 -10.29 -16.75
C ARG A 129 24.86 -9.41 -16.07
N ILE A 130 24.59 -8.10 -16.05
CA ILE A 130 25.46 -7.11 -15.40
C ILE A 130 25.60 -7.40 -13.91
N TRP A 131 24.48 -7.66 -13.23
CA TRP A 131 24.50 -7.90 -11.78
C TRP A 131 25.15 -9.22 -11.39
N SER A 132 24.98 -10.27 -12.21
CA SER A 132 25.53 -11.60 -11.92
C SER A 132 27.00 -11.74 -12.34
N GLY A 133 27.57 -10.75 -13.03
CA GLY A 133 28.96 -10.75 -13.49
C GLY A 133 29.30 -11.88 -14.48
N LYS A 134 28.28 -12.44 -15.15
CA LYS A 134 28.38 -13.58 -16.08
C LYS A 134 28.04 -13.16 -17.50
#